data_AF-A0A1F9MEH7-F1
#
_entry.id   AF-A0A1F9MEH7-F1
#
_cell.length_a   1.000
_cell.length_b   1.000
_cell.length_c   1.000
_cell.angle_alpha   90.00
_cell.angle_beta   90.00
_cell.angle_gamma   90.00
#
_symmetry.space_group_name_H-M   'P 1'
#
loop_
_entity.id
_entity.type
_entity.pdbx_description
1 polymer ?
#
loop_
_entity_poly.entity_id
_entity_poly.type
_entity_poly.pdbx_seq_one_letter_code
_entity_poly.pdbx_strand_id
1 'polypeptide(L)'
;MYSKEELCKKITVLYPEIGQCGIGINVDYDKGKKIWAVDLKKGTHELKHHLEIPDADACMNGKQCVSLGLEIAQLKKNIEGQQY
;
A
#
# COMPACT_ATOMS: atom_id res chain seq x y z
N MET A 1 -17.69 5.36 -2.53
CA MET A 1 -16.59 4.60 -3.16
C MET A 1 -15.48 5.61 -3.41
N TYR A 2 -14.28 5.38 -2.87
CA TYR A 2 -13.13 6.29 -3.03
C TYR A 2 -12.40 5.98 -4.34
N SER A 3 -11.71 7.00 -4.85
CA SER A 3 -10.84 6.91 -6.01
C SER A 3 -9.50 6.25 -5.66
N LYS A 4 -8.79 5.82 -6.69
CA LYS A 4 -7.42 5.29 -6.56
C LYS A 4 -6.47 6.32 -5.95
N GLU A 5 -6.67 7.60 -6.28
CA GLU A 5 -5.87 8.71 -5.78
C GLU A 5 -6.11 8.95 -4.29
N GLU A 6 -7.36 8.83 -3.81
CA GLU A 6 -7.70 8.95 -2.40
C GLU A 6 -7.07 7.83 -1.56
N LEU A 7 -7.18 6.58 -2.02
CA LEU A 7 -6.56 5.43 -1.34
C LEU A 7 -5.03 5.55 -1.33
N CYS A 8 -4.44 5.93 -2.45
CA CYS A 8 -3.00 6.12 -2.59
C CYS A 8 -2.46 7.24 -1.68
N LYS A 9 -3.16 8.39 -1.61
CA LYS A 9 -2.84 9.47 -0.66
C LYS A 9 -2.98 9.00 0.79
N LYS A 10 -4.01 8.22 1.11
CA LYS A 10 -4.21 7.69 2.46
C LYS A 10 -3.05 6.78 2.88
N ILE A 11 -2.62 5.88 2.00
CA ILE A 11 -1.44 5.00 2.22
C ILE A 11 -0.19 5.86 2.42
N THR A 12 0.00 6.91 1.61
CA THR A 12 1.14 7.85 1.75
C THR A 12 1.15 8.54 3.12
N VAL A 13 -0.01 8.94 3.65
CA VAL A 13 -0.12 9.57 4.98
C VAL A 13 0.20 8.58 6.09
N LEU A 14 -0.21 7.32 5.95
CA LEU A 14 0.05 6.27 6.93
C LEU A 14 1.49 5.75 6.88
N TYR A 15 2.11 5.76 5.70
CA TYR A 15 3.42 5.18 5.43
C TYR A 15 4.29 6.12 4.58
N PRO A 16 4.58 7.35 5.05
CA PRO A 16 5.31 8.35 4.27
C PRO A 16 6.73 7.91 3.91
N GLU A 17 7.32 6.99 4.67
CA GLU A 17 8.65 6.45 4.46
C GLU A 17 8.79 5.56 3.23
N ILE A 18 7.70 5.01 2.67
CA ILE A 18 7.78 4.17 1.46
C ILE A 18 8.00 5.03 0.23
N GLY A 19 7.33 6.18 0.18
CA GLY A 19 7.38 7.11 -0.93
C GLY A 19 6.08 7.87 -1.07
N GLN A 20 5.94 8.54 -2.21
CA GLN A 20 4.75 9.31 -2.54
C GLN A 20 3.87 8.57 -3.55
N CYS A 21 2.58 8.87 -3.51
CA CYS A 21 1.64 8.46 -4.53
C CYS A 21 2.13 8.82 -5.95
N GLY A 22 2.19 7.84 -6.85
CA GLY A 22 2.67 7.98 -8.23
C GLY A 22 4.19 7.81 -8.43
N ILE A 23 4.98 7.75 -7.35
CA ILE A 23 6.45 7.56 -7.42
C ILE A 23 6.84 6.22 -6.81
N GLY A 24 6.55 6.06 -5.52
CA GLY A 24 6.85 4.85 -4.75
C GLY A 24 5.61 4.07 -4.32
N ILE A 25 4.42 4.61 -4.59
CA ILE A 25 3.14 3.99 -4.25
C ILE A 25 2.22 4.16 -5.45
N ASN A 26 1.83 3.06 -6.07
CA ASN A 26 0.85 3.03 -7.15
C ASN A 26 -0.34 2.19 -6.72
N VAL A 27 -1.55 2.68 -7.04
CA VAL A 27 -2.80 2.01 -6.68
C VAL A 27 -3.67 1.94 -7.93
N ASP A 28 -4.14 0.76 -8.26
CA ASP A 28 -5.08 0.54 -9.36
C ASP A 28 -6.23 -0.38 -8.93
N TYR A 29 -7.41 -0.11 -9.47
CA TYR A 29 -8.59 -0.92 -9.19
C TYR A 29 -8.77 -1.99 -10.25
N ASP A 30 -8.72 -3.26 -9.86
CA ASP A 30 -9.08 -4.38 -10.72
C ASP A 30 -10.60 -4.57 -10.66
N LYS A 31 -11.30 -4.09 -11.70
CA LYS A 31 -12.77 -4.23 -11.81
C LYS A 31 -13.22 -5.68 -11.98
N GLY A 32 -12.39 -6.54 -12.57
CA GLY A 32 -12.73 -7.95 -12.80
C GLY A 32 -12.71 -8.75 -11.50
N LYS A 33 -11.74 -8.46 -10.64
CA LYS A 33 -11.57 -9.12 -9.34
C LYS A 33 -12.21 -8.36 -8.17
N LYS A 34 -12.61 -7.10 -8.40
CA LYS A 34 -13.13 -6.17 -7.38
C LYS A 34 -12.16 -5.96 -6.22
N ILE A 35 -10.88 -5.80 -6.52
CA ILE A 35 -9.80 -5.59 -5.54
C ILE A 35 -8.96 -4.36 -5.91
N TRP A 36 -8.22 -3.84 -4.95
CA TRP A 36 -7.22 -2.80 -5.16
C TRP A 36 -5.84 -3.44 -5.26
N ALA A 37 -5.17 -3.28 -6.39
CA ALA A 37 -3.76 -3.61 -6.54
C ALA A 37 -2.92 -2.44 -6.03
N VAL A 38 -2.05 -2.70 -5.07
CA VAL A 38 -1.12 -1.73 -4.48
C VAL A 38 0.30 -2.18 -4.81
N ASP A 39 1.02 -1.35 -5.54
CA ASP A 39 2.42 -1.56 -5.91
C ASP A 39 3.30 -0.53 -5.18
N LEU A 40 4.22 -1.03 -4.36
CA LEU A 40 5.10 -0.25 -3.51
C LEU A 40 6.54 -0.42 -3.98
N LYS A 41 7.20 0.70 -4.32
CA LYS A 41 8.55 0.72 -4.86
C LYS A 41 9.44 1.64 -4.06
N LYS A 42 10.59 1.12 -3.62
CA LYS A 42 11.62 1.91 -2.96
C LYS A 42 13.01 1.37 -3.29
N GLY A 43 13.76 2.14 -4.07
CA GLY A 43 15.06 1.72 -4.59
C GLY A 43 14.92 0.51 -5.51
N THR A 44 15.64 -0.57 -5.21
CA THR A 44 15.57 -1.86 -5.93
C THR A 44 14.51 -2.81 -5.40
N HIS A 45 13.78 -2.44 -4.35
CA HIS A 45 12.75 -3.27 -3.74
C HIS A 45 11.37 -2.88 -4.24
N GLU A 46 10.59 -3.89 -4.61
CA GLU A 46 9.21 -3.77 -5.07
C GLU A 46 8.35 -4.79 -4.31
N LEU A 47 7.16 -4.37 -3.87
CA LEU A 47 6.17 -5.23 -3.24
C LEU A 47 4.82 -4.96 -3.89
N LYS A 48 4.15 -6.03 -4.32
CA LYS A 48 2.79 -5.96 -4.87
C LYS A 48 1.84 -6.66 -3.93
N HIS A 49 0.85 -5.93 -3.47
CA HIS A 49 -0.18 -6.43 -2.58
C HIS A 49 -1.57 -6.22 -3.20
N HIS A 50 -2.49 -7.14 -2.89
CA HIS A 50 -3.90 -7.02 -3.26
C HIS A 50 -4.72 -6.71 -2.02
N LEU A 51 -5.26 -5.50 -1.97
CA LEU A 51 -6.11 -5.05 -0.88
C LEU A 51 -7.58 -5.32 -1.24
N GLU A 52 -8.25 -6.14 -0.45
CA GLU A 52 -9.67 -6.38 -0.61
C GLU A 52 -10.48 -5.13 -0.23
N ILE A 53 -11.70 -4.99 -0.78
CA ILE A 53 -12.59 -3.85 -0.48
C ILE A 53 -12.77 -3.60 1.03
N PRO A 54 -13.10 -4.59 1.88
CA PRO A 54 -13.27 -4.35 3.32
C PRO A 54 -12.00 -3.80 3.99
N ASP A 55 -10.82 -4.26 3.56
CA ASP A 55 -9.55 -3.77 4.08
C ASP A 55 -9.24 -2.35 3.60
N ALA A 56 -9.55 -2.05 2.34
CA ALA A 56 -9.42 -0.72 1.77
C ALA A 56 -10.39 0.26 2.46
N ASP A 57 -11.61 -0.15 2.75
CA ASP A 57 -12.61 0.62 3.51
C ASP A 57 -12.11 0.88 4.95
N ALA A 58 -11.58 -0.14 5.62
CA ALA A 58 -10.98 0.00 6.95
C ALA A 58 -9.80 0.98 6.95
N CYS A 59 -8.97 0.94 5.90
CA CYS A 59 -7.85 1.86 5.75
C CYS A 59 -8.31 3.31 5.55
N MET A 60 -9.33 3.53 4.73
CA MET A 60 -9.91 4.86 4.52
C MET A 60 -10.53 5.43 5.81
N ASN A 61 -11.11 4.58 6.65
CA ASN A 61 -11.61 4.94 7.99
C ASN A 61 -10.52 5.23 9.03
N GLY A 62 -9.24 5.19 8.65
CA GLY A 62 -8.11 5.59 9.50
C GLY A 62 -7.61 4.52 10.46
N LYS A 63 -8.04 3.26 10.33
CA LYS A 63 -7.68 2.16 11.25
C LYS A 63 -6.39 1.39 10.87
N GLN A 64 -5.47 2.03 10.14
CA GLN A 64 -4.36 1.40 9.42
C GLN A 64 -4.86 0.41 8.35
N CYS A 65 -4.17 0.33 7.21
CA CYS A 65 -4.42 -0.74 6.23
C CYS A 65 -3.87 -2.05 6.83
N VAL A 66 -4.57 -2.71 7.77
CA VAL A 66 -3.99 -3.78 8.61
C VAL A 66 -3.31 -4.89 7.80
N SER A 67 -3.98 -5.39 6.75
CA SER A 67 -3.44 -6.41 5.85
C SER A 67 -2.18 -5.93 5.12
N LEU A 68 -2.22 -4.72 4.54
CA LEU A 68 -1.08 -4.09 3.87
C LEU A 68 0.05 -3.72 4.83
N GLY A 69 -0.27 -3.34 6.06
CA GLY A 69 0.67 -2.82 7.05
C GLY A 69 1.70 -3.85 7.50
N LEU A 70 1.30 -5.11 7.58
CA LEU A 70 2.21 -6.23 7.85
C LEU A 70 3.22 -6.43 6.71
N GLU A 71 2.76 -6.43 5.46
CA GLU A 71 3.65 -6.57 4.31
C GLU A 71 4.56 -5.35 4.12
N ILE A 72 4.05 -4.14 4.37
CA ILE A 72 4.84 -2.92 4.42
C ILE A 72 5.95 -3.03 5.48
N ALA A 73 5.63 -3.54 6.67
CA ALA A 73 6.63 -3.72 7.72
C ALA A 73 7.72 -4.74 7.33
N GLN A 74 7.35 -5.80 6.60
CA GLN A 74 8.33 -6.74 6.04
C GLN A 74 9.19 -6.09 4.96
N LEU A 75 8.58 -5.34 4.03
CA LEU A 75 9.30 -4.59 3.00
C LEU A 75 10.30 -3.61 3.62
N LYS A 76 9.92 -2.90 4.69
CA LYS A 76 10.84 -2.01 5.43
C LYS A 76 12.06 -2.76 5.95
N LYS A 77 11.86 -3.89 6.63
CA LYS A 77 12.98 -4.70 7.15
C LYS A 77 13.93 -5.15 6.05
N ASN A 78 13.38 -5.54 4.90
CA ASN A 78 14.18 -5.92 3.73
C ASN A 78 14.98 -4.73 3.17
N ILE A 79 14.36 -3.54 3.07
CA ILE A 79 15.01 -2.32 2.57
C ILE A 79 16.10 -1.81 3.52
N GLU A 80 15.91 -1.94 4.83
CA GLU A 80 16.88 -1.51 5.84
C GLU A 80 18.08 -2.46 5.98
N GLY A 81 18.15 -3.51 5.16
CA GLY A 81 19.22 -4.51 5.23
C GLY A 81 19.18 -5.35 6.51
N GLN A 82 18.06 -5.29 7.26
CA GLN A 82 17.83 -6.10 8.45
C GLN A 82 17.24 -7.46 8.04
N GLN A 83 17.99 -8.19 7.21
CA GLN A 83 17.83 -9.64 7.13
C GLN A 83 18.59 -10.22 8.33
N TYR A 84 17.86 -10.73 9.32
CA TYR A 84 18.40 -11.63 10.34
C TYR A 84 18.15 -13.07 9.88
#